data_AF-A0A8J2XEP2-F1
#
_entry.id   AF-A0A8J2XEP2-F1
#
_cell.length_a   1.000
_cell.length_b   1.000
_cell.length_c   1.000
_cell.angle_alpha   90.00
_cell.angle_beta   90.00
_cell.angle_gamma   90.00
#
_symmetry.space_group_name_H-M   'P 1'
#
loop_
_entity.id
_entity.type
_entity.pdbx_description
1 polymer ?
#
loop_
_entity_poly.entity_id
_entity_poly.type
_entity_poly.pdbx_seq_one_letter_code
_entity_poly.pdbx_strand_id
1 'polypeptide(L)'
;MLKTSARALEAAAYKGSRHVIALSPGMAAGVKRTSPRTPVTIVPNASDFDEFAEGRLRRSETRRELGWGDSETVITYAGSFGSTYDVPWLVELAAELRHWSDNYRVVIFGDGTASAAMRARATELGLDTKELLPGARPKSEIARILPAADFAVSTMTSHPALEVNSLNKVFDALAASTPVIFNHSGWLPDLLDEKGAGIKLSRNPEAAAANLHQLLISGFDRHAASQAAYNLGKTHFDRDTLFKKFRDVLEDAAADL
;
A
#
# COMPACT_ATOMS: atom_id res chain seq x y z
N MET A 1 23.37 -25.32 -5.92
CA MET A 1 24.09 -25.13 -4.64
C MET A 1 23.54 -23.94 -3.84
N LEU A 2 23.53 -22.70 -4.37
CA LEU A 2 23.02 -21.51 -3.66
C LEU A 2 21.61 -21.64 -3.04
N LYS A 3 20.62 -22.16 -3.79
CA LYS A 3 19.24 -22.33 -3.29
C LYS A 3 19.15 -23.28 -2.10
N THR A 4 19.94 -24.36 -2.12
CA THR A 4 19.98 -25.33 -1.03
C THR A 4 20.64 -24.73 0.21
N SER A 5 21.76 -24.01 0.03
CA SER A 5 22.44 -23.30 1.12
C SER A 5 21.56 -22.22 1.73
N ALA A 6 20.82 -21.46 0.92
CA ALA A 6 19.89 -20.45 1.40
C ALA A 6 18.74 -21.06 2.24
N ARG A 7 18.17 -22.18 1.79
CA ARG A 7 17.13 -22.91 2.54
C ARG A 7 17.67 -23.52 3.84
N ALA A 8 18.90 -24.03 3.82
CA ALA A 8 19.55 -24.55 5.01
C ALA A 8 19.80 -23.45 6.04
N LEU A 9 20.25 -22.26 5.58
CA LEU A 9 20.42 -21.08 6.43
C LEU A 9 19.09 -20.60 7.01
N GLU A 10 18.04 -20.52 6.19
CA GLU A 10 16.68 -20.17 6.65
C GLU A 10 16.21 -21.13 7.75
N ALA A 11 16.32 -22.44 7.53
CA ALA A 11 15.90 -23.44 8.51
C ALA A 11 16.72 -23.37 9.80
N ALA A 12 18.05 -23.16 9.69
CA ALA A 12 18.93 -22.99 10.83
C ALA A 12 18.57 -21.73 11.63
N ALA A 13 18.29 -20.60 10.96
CA ALA A 13 17.87 -19.36 11.60
C ALA A 13 16.57 -19.54 12.39
N TYR A 14 15.50 -20.08 11.76
CA TYR A 14 14.23 -20.29 12.46
C TYR A 14 14.35 -21.29 13.62
N LYS A 15 15.16 -22.35 13.46
CA LYS A 15 15.35 -23.34 14.53
C LYS A 15 16.18 -22.79 15.69
N GLY A 16 17.10 -21.87 15.41
CA GLY A 16 17.92 -21.18 16.41
C GLY A 16 17.18 -20.05 17.13
N SER A 17 16.08 -19.53 16.56
CA SER A 17 15.25 -18.51 17.19
C SER A 17 14.39 -19.08 18.32
N ARG A 18 14.39 -18.39 19.47
CA ARG A 18 13.43 -18.66 20.56
C ARG A 18 12.00 -18.31 20.18
N HIS A 19 11.84 -17.22 19.43
CA HIS A 19 10.55 -16.79 18.86
C HIS A 19 10.79 -16.11 17.52
N VAL A 20 9.83 -16.20 16.60
CA VAL A 20 9.86 -15.48 15.32
C VAL A 20 8.67 -14.54 15.23
N ILE A 21 8.93 -13.28 14.90
CA ILE A 21 7.88 -12.31 14.58
C ILE A 21 7.72 -12.28 13.06
N ALA A 22 6.52 -12.59 12.58
CA ALA A 22 6.17 -12.55 11.17
C ALA A 22 5.28 -11.33 10.88
N LEU A 23 5.49 -10.70 9.73
CA LEU A 23 4.72 -9.50 9.35
C LEU A 23 3.36 -9.82 8.70
N SER A 24 3.11 -11.07 8.35
CA SER A 24 1.85 -11.48 7.72
C SER A 24 1.49 -12.94 8.03
N PRO A 25 0.22 -13.33 7.85
CA PRO A 25 -0.20 -14.72 7.94
C PRO A 25 0.59 -15.64 7.00
N GLY A 26 0.86 -15.20 5.76
CA GLY A 26 1.61 -15.97 4.78
C GLY A 26 3.08 -16.18 5.18
N MET A 27 3.72 -15.15 5.75
CA MET A 27 5.08 -15.28 6.30
C MET A 27 5.11 -16.23 7.50
N ALA A 28 4.14 -16.13 8.41
CA ALA A 28 4.04 -17.04 9.56
C ALA A 28 3.86 -18.50 9.13
N ALA A 29 2.99 -18.75 8.14
CA ALA A 29 2.80 -20.07 7.54
C ALA A 29 4.09 -20.58 6.88
N GLY A 30 4.87 -19.68 6.25
CA GLY A 30 6.20 -19.98 5.72
C GLY A 30 7.17 -20.48 6.79
N VAL A 31 7.28 -19.75 7.90
CA VAL A 31 8.10 -20.14 9.05
C VAL A 31 7.65 -21.50 9.59
N LYS A 32 6.34 -21.70 9.79
CA LYS A 32 5.80 -22.97 10.31
C LYS A 32 6.02 -24.15 9.38
N ARG A 33 6.01 -23.94 8.06
CA ARG A 33 6.35 -25.01 7.10
C ARG A 33 7.82 -25.40 7.18
N THR A 34 8.71 -24.45 7.42
CA THR A 34 10.17 -24.70 7.50
C THR A 34 10.61 -25.20 8.89
N SER A 35 10.01 -24.68 9.96
CA SER A 35 10.27 -25.07 11.35
C SER A 35 8.97 -25.11 12.16
N PRO A 36 8.23 -26.24 12.15
CA PRO A 36 6.91 -26.34 12.77
C PRO A 36 6.86 -26.04 14.27
N ARG A 37 7.95 -26.38 14.97
CA ARG A 37 8.08 -26.21 16.43
C ARG A 37 8.51 -24.80 16.84
N THR A 38 9.05 -23.98 15.94
CA THR A 38 9.44 -22.61 16.28
C THR A 38 8.21 -21.79 16.63
N PRO A 39 8.13 -21.14 17.80
CA PRO A 39 7.06 -20.21 18.14
C PRO A 39 7.01 -19.04 17.16
N VAL A 40 5.80 -18.66 16.72
CA VAL A 40 5.61 -17.56 15.76
C VAL A 40 4.47 -16.68 16.22
N THR A 41 4.69 -15.36 16.29
CA THR A 41 3.65 -14.36 16.49
C THR A 41 3.57 -13.45 15.26
N ILE A 42 2.35 -13.17 14.80
CA ILE A 42 2.13 -12.19 13.73
C ILE A 42 2.04 -10.80 14.33
N VAL A 43 2.96 -9.92 13.94
CA VAL A 43 2.90 -8.48 14.20
C VAL A 43 3.11 -7.79 12.85
N PRO A 44 2.04 -7.36 12.17
CA PRO A 44 2.17 -6.70 10.88
C PRO A 44 2.80 -5.31 11.03
N ASN A 45 3.04 -4.65 9.89
CA ASN A 45 3.36 -3.23 9.91
C ASN A 45 2.17 -2.44 10.47
N ALA A 46 2.43 -1.21 10.91
CA ALA A 46 1.47 -0.45 11.70
C ALA A 46 1.15 0.91 11.06
N SER A 47 -0.04 1.40 11.37
CA SER A 47 -0.57 2.71 11.03
C SER A 47 -0.24 3.71 12.14
N ASP A 48 0.57 4.70 11.80
CA ASP A 48 0.88 5.82 12.69
C ASP A 48 -0.14 6.95 12.48
N PHE A 49 -1.17 7.01 13.33
CA PHE A 49 -2.23 8.00 13.18
C PHE A 49 -1.79 9.41 13.54
N ASP A 50 -0.77 9.56 14.37
CA ASP A 50 -0.26 10.86 14.80
C ASP A 50 0.48 11.53 13.63
N GLU A 51 1.29 10.75 12.90
CA GLU A 51 2.03 11.22 11.73
C GLU A 51 1.12 11.86 10.65
N PHE A 52 -0.08 11.30 10.46
CA PHE A 52 -1.04 11.76 9.44
C PHE A 52 -2.13 12.68 9.97
N ALA A 53 -2.13 13.02 11.28
CA ALA A 53 -3.22 13.76 11.92
C ALA A 53 -3.45 15.14 11.32
N GLU A 54 -2.38 15.91 11.12
CA GLU A 54 -2.48 17.24 10.55
C GLU A 54 -2.97 17.19 9.09
N GLY A 55 -2.46 16.25 8.29
CA GLY A 55 -2.87 16.09 6.89
C GLY A 55 -4.37 15.82 6.75
N ARG A 56 -4.94 14.98 7.62
CA ARG A 56 -6.40 14.71 7.64
C ARG A 56 -7.22 15.97 7.90
N LEU A 57 -6.77 16.84 8.82
CA LEU A 57 -7.45 18.09 9.15
C LEU A 57 -7.34 19.14 8.05
N ARG A 58 -6.28 19.09 7.23
CA ARG A 58 -5.95 20.10 6.22
C ARG A 58 -6.24 19.66 4.78
N ARG A 59 -6.99 18.58 4.57
CA ARG A 59 -7.33 18.02 3.24
C ARG A 59 -7.65 19.08 2.18
N SER A 60 -8.64 19.95 2.43
CA SER A 60 -9.09 20.95 1.44
C SER A 60 -8.02 22.01 1.16
N GLU A 61 -7.22 22.40 2.15
CA GLU A 61 -6.11 23.32 1.96
C GLU A 61 -5.01 22.70 1.12
N THR A 62 -4.62 21.47 1.44
CA THR A 62 -3.64 20.71 0.65
C THR A 62 -4.08 20.52 -0.80
N ARG A 63 -5.36 20.23 -1.06
CA ARG A 63 -5.89 20.16 -2.43
C ARG A 63 -5.70 21.48 -3.18
N ARG A 64 -6.05 22.62 -2.58
CA ARG A 64 -5.86 23.95 -3.19
C ARG A 64 -4.39 24.25 -3.49
N GLU A 65 -3.49 23.97 -2.55
CA GLU A 65 -2.05 24.20 -2.74
C GLU A 65 -1.45 23.36 -3.87
N LEU A 66 -1.96 22.13 -4.06
CA LEU A 66 -1.53 21.21 -5.11
C LEU A 66 -2.26 21.45 -6.45
N GLY A 67 -3.23 22.36 -6.49
CA GLY A 67 -4.08 22.60 -7.65
C GLY A 67 -5.07 21.47 -7.95
N TRP A 68 -5.38 20.63 -6.96
CA TRP A 68 -6.37 19.56 -7.09
C TRP A 68 -7.77 20.14 -6.87
N GLY A 69 -8.63 20.03 -7.88
CA GLY A 69 -10.00 20.57 -7.83
C GLY A 69 -10.86 19.82 -6.82
N ASP A 70 -11.83 20.48 -6.19
CA ASP A 70 -12.66 19.85 -5.15
C ASP A 70 -13.54 18.70 -5.67
N SER A 71 -13.91 18.73 -6.95
CA SER A 71 -14.69 17.66 -7.61
C SER A 71 -13.83 16.53 -8.17
N GLU A 72 -12.51 16.74 -8.30
CA GLU A 72 -11.60 15.76 -8.91
C GLU A 72 -11.55 14.47 -8.09
N THR A 73 -11.39 13.34 -8.78
CA THR A 73 -11.04 12.07 -8.16
C THR A 73 -9.54 11.90 -8.19
N VAL A 74 -8.90 12.14 -7.05
CA VAL A 74 -7.44 12.07 -6.92
C VAL A 74 -7.00 10.68 -6.47
N ILE A 75 -6.18 10.04 -7.28
CA ILE A 75 -5.61 8.72 -7.05
C ILE A 75 -4.10 8.88 -6.89
N THR A 76 -3.55 8.48 -5.76
CA THR A 76 -2.14 8.73 -5.44
C THR A 76 -1.36 7.45 -5.13
N TYR A 77 -0.15 7.36 -5.66
CA TYR A 77 0.87 6.40 -5.24
C TYR A 77 2.02 7.15 -4.56
N ALA A 78 2.52 6.61 -3.45
CA ALA A 78 3.73 7.08 -2.80
C ALA A 78 4.65 5.89 -2.48
N GLY A 79 5.81 5.82 -3.13
CA GLY A 79 6.76 4.74 -2.90
C GLY A 79 7.88 4.67 -3.93
N SER A 80 8.80 3.74 -3.75
CA SER A 80 9.89 3.54 -4.71
C SER A 80 9.40 2.91 -6.01
N PHE A 81 10.14 3.13 -7.09
CA PHE A 81 9.90 2.53 -8.40
C PHE A 81 10.82 1.32 -8.63
N GLY A 82 10.81 0.42 -7.64
CA GLY A 82 11.52 -0.86 -7.70
C GLY A 82 10.76 -1.92 -8.49
N SER A 83 11.46 -2.99 -8.90
CA SER A 83 10.94 -4.05 -9.77
C SER A 83 9.77 -4.87 -9.21
N THR A 84 9.52 -4.79 -7.91
CA THR A 84 8.38 -5.46 -7.26
C THR A 84 7.09 -4.66 -7.36
N TYR A 85 7.16 -3.36 -7.63
CA TYR A 85 6.01 -2.48 -7.74
C TYR A 85 5.66 -2.25 -9.20
N ASP A 86 4.41 -2.49 -9.55
CA ASP A 86 3.94 -2.32 -10.92
C ASP A 86 3.49 -0.87 -11.15
N VAL A 87 4.48 0.03 -11.07
CA VAL A 87 4.33 1.45 -11.45
C VAL A 87 4.01 1.60 -12.95
N PRO A 88 4.53 0.75 -13.87
CA PRO A 88 4.08 0.77 -15.27
C PRO A 88 2.57 0.65 -15.40
N TRP A 89 1.94 -0.30 -14.70
CA TRP A 89 0.47 -0.43 -14.69
C TRP A 89 -0.24 0.85 -14.26
N LEU A 90 0.32 1.60 -13.30
CA LEU A 90 -0.30 2.84 -12.82
C LEU A 90 -0.19 3.99 -13.83
N VAL A 91 0.90 4.05 -14.61
CA VAL A 91 1.06 5.02 -15.71
C VAL A 91 0.05 4.72 -16.82
N GLU A 92 -0.13 3.45 -17.19
CA GLU A 92 -1.16 3.05 -18.16
C GLU A 92 -2.57 3.33 -17.63
N LEU A 93 -2.85 3.02 -16.35
CA LEU A 93 -4.15 3.32 -15.74
C LEU A 93 -4.48 4.81 -15.82
N ALA A 94 -3.50 5.69 -15.61
CA ALA A 94 -3.68 7.13 -15.73
C ALA A 94 -4.06 7.54 -17.17
N ALA A 95 -3.47 6.92 -18.19
CA ALA A 95 -3.85 7.15 -19.57
C ALA A 95 -5.29 6.70 -19.85
N GLU A 96 -5.62 5.47 -19.43
CA GLU A 96 -6.92 4.84 -19.66
C GLU A 96 -8.08 5.61 -19.00
N LEU A 97 -7.88 6.10 -17.77
CA LEU A 97 -8.92 6.85 -17.05
C LEU A 97 -9.35 8.13 -17.77
N ARG A 98 -8.48 8.77 -18.58
CA ARG A 98 -8.84 9.97 -19.36
C ARG A 98 -9.85 9.68 -20.47
N HIS A 99 -9.96 8.43 -20.94
CA HIS A 99 -10.99 8.05 -21.90
C HIS A 99 -12.39 8.00 -21.28
N TRP A 100 -12.48 7.93 -19.94
CA TRP A 100 -13.73 7.84 -19.21
C TRP A 100 -14.18 9.18 -18.61
N SER A 101 -13.25 10.00 -18.12
CA SER A 101 -13.56 11.32 -17.55
C SER A 101 -12.31 12.17 -17.35
N ASP A 102 -12.41 13.47 -17.64
CA ASP A 102 -11.38 14.46 -17.30
C ASP A 102 -11.29 14.74 -15.79
N ASN A 103 -12.22 14.20 -14.98
CA ASN A 103 -12.26 14.41 -13.54
C ASN A 103 -11.27 13.53 -12.77
N TYR A 104 -10.55 12.61 -13.43
CA TYR A 104 -9.54 11.77 -12.79
C TYR A 104 -8.17 12.43 -12.77
N ARG A 105 -7.57 12.50 -11.58
CA ARG A 105 -6.18 12.94 -11.40
C ARG A 105 -5.36 11.83 -10.78
N VAL A 106 -4.38 11.31 -11.51
CA VAL A 106 -3.42 10.32 -10.98
C VAL A 106 -2.09 11.03 -10.68
N VAL A 107 -1.55 10.83 -9.49
CA VAL A 107 -0.27 11.41 -9.07
C VAL A 107 0.62 10.35 -8.43
N ILE A 108 1.85 10.21 -8.93
CA ILE A 108 2.78 9.14 -8.60
C ILE A 108 4.05 9.76 -7.99
N PHE A 109 4.07 9.80 -6.65
CA PHE A 109 5.23 10.27 -5.89
C PHE A 109 6.23 9.13 -5.69
N GLY A 110 7.48 9.38 -6.10
CA GLY A 110 8.53 8.39 -5.96
C GLY A 110 9.68 8.58 -6.93
N ASP A 111 10.65 7.69 -6.78
CA ASP A 111 11.80 7.57 -7.67
C ASP A 111 12.35 6.13 -7.59
N GLY A 112 13.24 5.78 -8.51
CA GLY A 112 13.88 4.48 -8.59
C GLY A 112 14.41 4.19 -9.98
N THR A 113 14.85 2.95 -10.18
CA THR A 113 15.46 2.51 -11.44
C THR A 113 14.51 2.62 -12.63
N ALA A 114 13.20 2.57 -12.42
CA ALA A 114 12.21 2.68 -13.48
C ALA A 114 11.80 4.13 -13.83
N SER A 115 12.27 5.15 -13.11
CA SER A 115 11.80 6.54 -13.28
C SER A 115 11.91 7.09 -14.70
N ALA A 116 13.06 6.89 -15.35
CA ALA A 116 13.27 7.37 -16.72
C ALA A 116 12.30 6.70 -17.71
N ALA A 117 12.11 5.38 -17.57
CA ALA A 117 11.17 4.63 -18.39
C ALA A 117 9.71 5.09 -18.15
N MET A 118 9.33 5.38 -16.91
CA MET A 118 7.97 5.84 -16.59
C MET A 118 7.67 7.22 -17.15
N ARG A 119 8.64 8.15 -17.11
CA ARG A 119 8.51 9.46 -17.73
C ARG A 119 8.44 9.39 -19.26
N ALA A 120 9.25 8.54 -19.88
CA ALA A 120 9.20 8.30 -21.32
C ALA A 120 7.83 7.74 -21.73
N ARG A 121 7.36 6.72 -21.01
CA ARG A 121 6.05 6.10 -21.29
C ARG A 121 4.89 7.06 -21.10
N ALA A 122 4.91 7.87 -20.03
CA ALA A 122 3.91 8.91 -19.82
C ALA A 122 3.89 9.93 -20.97
N THR A 123 5.05 10.33 -21.48
CA THR A 123 5.16 11.21 -22.67
C THR A 123 4.56 10.57 -23.91
N GLU A 124 4.86 9.30 -24.19
CA GLU A 124 4.30 8.55 -25.32
C GLU A 124 2.76 8.48 -25.27
N LEU A 125 2.21 8.33 -24.07
CA LEU A 125 0.77 8.31 -23.82
C LEU A 125 0.16 9.72 -23.82
N GLY A 126 0.95 10.78 -24.03
CA GLY A 126 0.47 12.17 -24.01
C GLY A 126 0.03 12.64 -22.62
N LEU A 127 0.60 12.09 -21.54
CA LEU A 127 0.39 12.55 -20.16
C LEU A 127 1.40 13.65 -19.82
N ASP A 128 0.97 14.64 -19.02
CA ASP A 128 1.92 15.60 -18.45
C ASP A 128 2.75 14.92 -17.37
N THR A 129 4.04 14.70 -17.67
CA THR A 129 4.96 14.00 -16.77
C THR A 129 5.25 14.75 -15.47
N LYS A 130 5.05 16.07 -15.41
CA LYS A 130 5.25 16.85 -14.18
C LYS A 130 4.05 16.71 -13.25
N GLU A 131 2.84 16.66 -13.81
CA GLU A 131 1.62 16.42 -13.02
C GLU A 131 1.51 14.96 -12.56
N LEU A 132 1.83 14.01 -13.45
CA LEU A 132 1.75 12.59 -13.15
C LEU A 132 2.89 12.11 -12.24
N LEU A 133 4.13 12.54 -12.49
CA LEU A 133 5.35 12.07 -11.83
C LEU A 133 6.14 13.25 -11.25
N PRO A 134 5.64 13.93 -10.20
CA PRO A 134 6.31 15.10 -9.61
C PRO A 134 7.64 14.76 -8.90
N GLY A 135 7.99 13.48 -8.78
CA GLY A 135 9.20 12.99 -8.11
C GLY A 135 8.96 12.55 -6.67
N ALA A 136 10.02 12.08 -6.01
CA ALA A 136 9.96 11.66 -4.62
C ALA A 136 9.79 12.86 -3.69
N ARG A 137 8.97 12.67 -2.63
CA ARG A 137 8.77 13.65 -1.58
C ARG A 137 9.17 13.08 -0.22
N PRO A 138 9.62 13.92 0.73
CA PRO A 138 9.86 13.49 2.10
C PRO A 138 8.60 12.88 2.71
N LYS A 139 8.79 11.94 3.64
CA LYS A 139 7.70 11.24 4.32
C LYS A 139 6.71 12.20 5.00
N SER A 140 7.18 13.28 5.62
CA SER A 140 6.34 14.32 6.22
C SER A 140 5.44 15.03 5.20
N GLU A 141 5.93 15.24 3.98
CA GLU A 141 5.12 15.82 2.90
C GLU A 141 4.08 14.80 2.40
N ILE A 142 4.44 13.52 2.28
CA ILE A 142 3.48 12.45 1.97
C ILE A 142 2.40 12.34 3.06
N ALA A 143 2.76 12.49 4.33
CA ALA A 143 1.79 12.47 5.44
C ALA A 143 0.76 13.60 5.36
N ARG A 144 1.16 14.74 4.78
CA ARG A 144 0.27 15.87 4.47
C ARG A 144 -0.57 15.64 3.21
N ILE A 145 0.03 15.08 2.15
CA ILE A 145 -0.57 14.92 0.82
C ILE A 145 -1.55 13.73 0.76
N LEU A 146 -1.18 12.58 1.31
CA LEU A 146 -1.95 11.34 1.16
C LEU A 146 -3.39 11.45 1.68
N PRO A 147 -3.68 12.14 2.81
CA PRO A 147 -5.05 12.40 3.25
C PRO A 147 -5.86 13.32 2.34
N ALA A 148 -5.23 13.99 1.37
CA ALA A 148 -5.91 14.84 0.38
C ALA A 148 -6.36 14.08 -0.88
N ALA A 149 -5.84 12.85 -1.09
CA ALA A 149 -6.24 11.96 -2.17
C ALA A 149 -7.55 11.23 -1.85
N ASP A 150 -8.33 10.88 -2.86
CA ASP A 150 -9.53 10.04 -2.71
C ASP A 150 -9.18 8.56 -2.60
N PHE A 151 -8.10 8.14 -3.27
CA PHE A 151 -7.59 6.77 -3.22
C PHE A 151 -6.07 6.74 -3.14
N ALA A 152 -5.53 5.82 -2.34
CA ALA A 152 -4.14 5.43 -2.38
C ALA A 152 -3.98 4.21 -3.29
N VAL A 153 -2.82 4.01 -3.89
CA VAL A 153 -2.55 2.82 -4.72
C VAL A 153 -1.48 1.95 -4.10
N SER A 154 -1.78 0.66 -3.95
CA SER A 154 -0.80 -0.39 -3.71
C SER A 154 -0.73 -1.30 -4.93
N THR A 155 0.34 -1.13 -5.72
CA THR A 155 0.56 -1.88 -6.95
C THR A 155 1.76 -2.81 -6.84
N MET A 156 1.67 -3.99 -7.45
CA MET A 156 2.71 -5.02 -7.45
C MET A 156 2.76 -5.80 -8.75
N THR A 157 3.96 -6.25 -9.12
CA THR A 157 4.13 -7.19 -10.22
C THR A 157 3.56 -8.57 -9.85
N SER A 158 3.21 -9.37 -10.86
CA SER A 158 2.62 -10.70 -10.64
C SER A 158 3.68 -11.70 -10.23
N HIS A 159 3.78 -12.01 -8.94
CA HIS A 159 4.68 -13.02 -8.44
C HIS A 159 4.19 -13.60 -7.10
N PRO A 160 4.07 -14.94 -6.94
CA PRO A 160 3.48 -15.55 -5.74
C PRO A 160 4.15 -15.14 -4.41
N ALA A 161 5.47 -14.93 -4.41
CA ALA A 161 6.19 -14.49 -3.21
C ALA A 161 5.83 -13.07 -2.74
N LEU A 162 5.16 -12.28 -3.59
CA LEU A 162 4.76 -10.91 -3.28
C LEU A 162 3.38 -10.85 -2.62
N GLU A 163 2.52 -11.85 -2.81
CA GLU A 163 1.14 -11.88 -2.28
C GLU A 163 1.07 -12.04 -0.75
N VAL A 164 2.18 -12.46 -0.13
CA VAL A 164 2.30 -12.63 1.32
C VAL A 164 2.89 -11.41 2.03
N ASN A 165 3.15 -10.31 1.32
CA ASN A 165 3.86 -9.18 1.89
C ASN A 165 3.00 -8.31 2.84
N SER A 166 3.67 -7.48 3.63
CA SER A 166 3.04 -6.48 4.50
C SER A 166 3.60 -5.12 4.11
N LEU A 167 2.93 -4.45 3.17
CA LEU A 167 3.43 -3.22 2.55
C LEU A 167 3.13 -1.99 3.42
N ASN A 168 4.18 -1.30 3.89
CA ASN A 168 4.06 -0.07 4.68
C ASN A 168 3.06 0.96 4.10
N LYS A 169 3.07 1.16 2.77
CA LYS A 169 2.17 2.13 2.10
C LYS A 169 0.67 1.87 2.34
N VAL A 170 0.28 0.63 2.59
CA VAL A 170 -1.12 0.30 2.91
C VAL A 170 -1.47 0.84 4.29
N PHE A 171 -0.58 0.66 5.26
CA PHE A 171 -0.78 1.14 6.63
C PHE A 171 -0.72 2.67 6.73
N ASP A 172 0.12 3.30 5.91
CA ASP A 172 0.12 4.75 5.70
C ASP A 172 -1.23 5.26 5.16
N ALA A 173 -1.81 4.56 4.19
CA ALA A 173 -3.11 4.92 3.64
C ALA A 173 -4.24 4.76 4.67
N LEU A 174 -4.23 3.69 5.48
CA LEU A 174 -5.17 3.52 6.58
C LEU A 174 -5.02 4.64 7.63
N ALA A 175 -3.80 5.00 8.00
CA ALA A 175 -3.53 6.14 8.88
C ALA A 175 -4.03 7.47 8.27
N ALA A 176 -3.88 7.64 6.95
CA ALA A 176 -4.37 8.79 6.21
C ALA A 176 -5.90 8.82 6.05
N SER A 177 -6.62 7.75 6.45
CA SER A 177 -8.06 7.56 6.15
C SER A 177 -8.36 7.51 4.65
N THR A 178 -7.42 7.01 3.86
CA THR A 178 -7.52 6.95 2.41
C THR A 178 -7.72 5.49 1.97
N PRO A 179 -8.86 5.13 1.33
CA PRO A 179 -9.08 3.77 0.85
C PRO A 179 -8.07 3.38 -0.24
N VAL A 180 -7.80 2.09 -0.38
CA VAL A 180 -6.66 1.58 -1.16
C VAL A 180 -7.10 0.81 -2.41
N ILE A 181 -6.60 1.22 -3.57
CA ILE A 181 -6.73 0.50 -4.83
C ILE A 181 -5.57 -0.50 -4.96
N PHE A 182 -5.88 -1.72 -5.36
CA PHE A 182 -4.93 -2.80 -5.58
C PHE A 182 -5.02 -3.34 -7.01
N ASN A 183 -3.88 -3.66 -7.62
CA ASN A 183 -3.82 -4.47 -8.86
C ASN A 183 -3.43 -5.94 -8.58
N HIS A 184 -3.41 -6.33 -7.31
CA HIS A 184 -2.94 -7.62 -6.85
C HIS A 184 -3.84 -8.16 -5.74
N SER A 185 -3.70 -9.45 -5.48
CA SER A 185 -4.40 -10.17 -4.41
C SER A 185 -3.47 -10.45 -3.23
N GLY A 186 -4.01 -11.06 -2.19
CA GLY A 186 -3.29 -11.42 -0.97
C GLY A 186 -4.05 -10.94 0.26
N TRP A 187 -3.48 -11.24 1.42
CA TRP A 187 -4.18 -11.05 2.70
C TRP A 187 -4.58 -9.58 2.98
N LEU A 188 -3.77 -8.60 2.58
CA LEU A 188 -4.11 -7.18 2.73
C LEU A 188 -5.20 -6.75 1.75
N PRO A 189 -5.06 -6.93 0.41
CA PRO A 189 -6.14 -6.63 -0.53
C PRO A 189 -7.47 -7.29 -0.14
N ASP A 190 -7.45 -8.56 0.26
CA ASP A 190 -8.66 -9.30 0.60
C ASP A 190 -9.30 -8.78 1.90
N LEU A 191 -8.49 -8.46 2.92
CA LEU A 191 -9.00 -7.86 4.15
C LEU A 191 -9.60 -6.47 3.90
N LEU A 192 -8.92 -5.60 3.15
CA LEU A 192 -9.40 -4.24 2.93
C LEU A 192 -10.66 -4.22 2.06
N ASP A 193 -10.74 -5.09 1.05
CA ASP A 193 -11.93 -5.30 0.22
C ASP A 193 -13.12 -5.76 1.08
N GLU A 194 -12.93 -6.78 1.93
CA GLU A 194 -13.96 -7.27 2.86
C GLU A 194 -14.47 -6.18 3.82
N LYS A 195 -13.56 -5.30 4.27
CA LYS A 195 -13.90 -4.20 5.19
C LYS A 195 -14.42 -2.94 4.49
N GLY A 196 -14.53 -2.93 3.16
CA GLY A 196 -14.94 -1.76 2.38
C GLY A 196 -13.91 -0.63 2.37
N ALA A 197 -12.67 -0.91 2.76
CA ALA A 197 -11.55 0.03 2.78
C ALA A 197 -10.63 -0.10 1.54
N GLY A 198 -10.92 -1.05 0.65
CA GLY A 198 -10.10 -1.31 -0.54
C GLY A 198 -10.92 -1.67 -1.76
N ILE A 199 -10.29 -1.52 -2.93
CA ILE A 199 -10.84 -1.88 -4.24
C ILE A 199 -9.79 -2.71 -4.97
N LYS A 200 -10.13 -3.95 -5.34
CA LYS A 200 -9.29 -4.77 -6.22
C LYS A 200 -9.66 -4.52 -7.68
N LEU A 201 -8.67 -4.12 -8.48
CA LEU A 201 -8.80 -3.89 -9.91
C LEU A 201 -8.03 -4.94 -10.72
N SER A 202 -8.37 -5.03 -12.00
CA SER A 202 -7.68 -5.88 -12.97
C SER A 202 -6.22 -5.47 -13.14
N ARG A 203 -5.37 -6.45 -13.47
CA ARG A 203 -3.99 -6.19 -13.94
C ARG A 203 -3.94 -5.63 -15.35
N ASN A 204 -5.02 -5.72 -16.11
CA ASN A 204 -5.15 -5.04 -17.40
C ASN A 204 -5.61 -3.59 -17.12
N PRO A 205 -4.84 -2.55 -17.51
CA PRO A 205 -5.16 -1.15 -17.21
C PRO A 205 -6.49 -0.66 -17.79
N GLU A 206 -6.84 -1.08 -19.01
CA GLU A 206 -8.10 -0.71 -19.68
C GLU A 206 -9.29 -1.25 -18.88
N ALA A 207 -9.27 -2.55 -18.54
CA ALA A 207 -10.29 -3.16 -17.70
C ALA A 207 -10.33 -2.52 -16.31
N ALA A 208 -9.17 -2.22 -15.70
CA ALA A 208 -9.09 -1.56 -14.41
C ALA A 208 -9.75 -0.17 -14.42
N ALA A 209 -9.48 0.64 -15.45
CA ALA A 209 -10.10 1.95 -15.62
C ALA A 209 -11.61 1.84 -15.81
N ALA A 210 -12.06 0.91 -16.66
CA ALA A 210 -13.49 0.65 -16.88
C ALA A 210 -14.19 0.22 -15.58
N ASN A 211 -13.63 -0.74 -14.84
CA ASN A 211 -14.19 -1.21 -13.58
C ASN A 211 -14.23 -0.11 -12.52
N LEU A 212 -13.16 0.67 -12.37
CA LEU A 212 -13.11 1.78 -11.41
C LEU A 212 -14.14 2.85 -11.78
N HIS A 213 -14.22 3.24 -13.04
CA HIS A 213 -15.19 4.24 -13.47
C HIS A 213 -16.63 3.78 -13.24
N GLN A 214 -16.97 2.55 -13.65
CA GLN A 214 -18.30 1.98 -13.41
C GLN A 214 -18.65 1.91 -11.93
N LEU A 215 -17.72 1.49 -11.08
CA LEU A 215 -17.90 1.47 -9.63
C LEU A 215 -18.24 2.86 -9.09
N LEU A 216 -17.48 3.87 -9.51
CA LEU A 216 -17.64 5.24 -9.01
C LEU A 216 -18.95 5.90 -9.46
N ILE A 217 -19.37 5.70 -10.71
CA ILE A 217 -20.65 6.24 -11.21
C ILE A 217 -21.88 5.48 -10.69
N SER A 218 -21.68 4.24 -10.22
CA SER A 218 -22.75 3.41 -9.63
C SER A 218 -23.01 3.71 -8.16
N GLY A 219 -22.48 4.82 -7.62
CA GLY A 219 -22.77 5.28 -6.27
C GLY A 219 -21.81 4.74 -5.20
N PHE A 220 -20.55 4.44 -5.54
CA PHE A 220 -19.54 4.09 -4.55
C PHE A 220 -19.40 5.18 -3.47
N ASP A 221 -19.66 4.82 -2.22
CA ASP A 221 -19.58 5.73 -1.09
C ASP A 221 -18.14 5.89 -0.61
N ARG A 222 -17.49 6.94 -1.12
CA ARG A 222 -16.10 7.30 -0.76
C ARG A 222 -15.94 7.68 0.70
N HIS A 223 -16.97 8.29 1.29
CA HIS A 223 -16.93 8.69 2.69
C HIS A 223 -16.98 7.45 3.59
N ALA A 224 -17.86 6.49 3.29
CA ALA A 224 -17.89 5.21 3.99
C ALA A 224 -16.56 4.45 3.84
N ALA A 225 -15.97 4.43 2.63
CA ALA A 225 -14.68 3.77 2.41
C ALA A 225 -13.51 4.43 3.17
N SER A 226 -13.50 5.76 3.25
CA SER A 226 -12.54 6.52 4.07
C SER A 226 -12.69 6.20 5.57
N GLN A 227 -13.92 6.17 6.07
CA GLN A 227 -14.20 5.81 7.46
C GLN A 227 -13.82 4.35 7.76
N ALA A 228 -14.06 3.44 6.82
CA ALA A 228 -13.65 2.05 6.91
C ALA A 228 -12.12 1.92 6.99
N ALA A 229 -11.37 2.67 6.16
CA ALA A 229 -9.92 2.69 6.19
C ALA A 229 -9.38 3.18 7.56
N TYR A 230 -9.93 4.29 8.08
CA TYR A 230 -9.57 4.80 9.40
C TYR A 230 -9.85 3.77 10.51
N ASN A 231 -11.07 3.21 10.52
CA ASN A 231 -11.50 2.25 11.53
C ASN A 231 -10.65 0.98 11.50
N LEU A 232 -10.37 0.44 10.31
CA LEU A 232 -9.52 -0.73 10.15
C LEU A 232 -8.12 -0.48 10.69
N GLY A 233 -7.52 0.66 10.32
CA GLY A 233 -6.21 1.04 10.85
C GLY A 233 -6.22 1.16 12.37
N LYS A 234 -7.22 1.83 12.97
CA LYS A 234 -7.31 2.03 14.42
C LYS A 234 -7.55 0.75 15.21
N THR A 235 -8.31 -0.18 14.66
CA THR A 235 -8.74 -1.39 15.39
C THR A 235 -7.79 -2.57 15.19
N HIS A 236 -7.14 -2.68 14.03
CA HIS A 236 -6.31 -3.85 13.70
C HIS A 236 -4.82 -3.53 13.54
N PHE A 237 -4.48 -2.28 13.24
CA PHE A 237 -3.12 -1.90 12.83
C PHE A 237 -2.55 -0.70 13.57
N ASP A 238 -3.13 -0.32 14.71
CA ASP A 238 -2.65 0.81 15.50
C ASP A 238 -1.21 0.59 15.99
N ARG A 239 -0.35 1.59 15.77
CA ARG A 239 1.09 1.56 16.11
C ARG A 239 1.35 1.11 17.53
N ASP A 240 0.70 1.73 18.50
CA ASP A 240 1.01 1.52 19.92
C ASP A 240 0.51 0.14 20.37
N THR A 241 -0.64 -0.27 19.84
CA THR A 241 -1.19 -1.62 20.06
C THR A 241 -0.26 -2.71 19.53
N LEU A 242 0.22 -2.57 18.28
CA LEU A 242 1.13 -3.53 17.67
C LEU A 242 2.52 -3.49 18.31
N PHE A 243 3.00 -2.31 18.70
CA PHE A 243 4.28 -2.18 19.42
C PHE A 243 4.23 -2.85 20.78
N LYS A 244 3.13 -2.71 21.53
CA LYS A 244 2.94 -3.45 22.78
C LYS A 244 3.05 -4.95 22.55
N LYS A 245 2.33 -5.49 21.55
CA LYS A 245 2.40 -6.91 21.19
C LYS A 245 3.82 -7.34 20.80
N PHE A 246 4.54 -6.52 20.05
CA PHE A 246 5.95 -6.76 19.70
C PHE A 246 6.83 -6.82 20.93
N ARG A 247 6.71 -5.84 21.83
CA ARG A 247 7.49 -5.76 23.07
C ARG A 247 7.22 -6.96 23.98
N ASP A 248 5.95 -7.31 24.18
CA ASP A 248 5.58 -8.44 25.04
C ASP A 248 6.23 -9.74 24.53
N VAL A 249 6.30 -9.97 23.20
CA VAL A 249 7.02 -11.12 22.62
C VAL A 249 8.52 -11.08 22.89
N LEU A 250 9.14 -9.89 22.85
CA LEU A 250 10.57 -9.76 23.15
C LEU A 250 10.88 -10.00 24.63
N GLU A 251 10.07 -9.45 25.52
CA GLU A 251 10.20 -9.62 26.97
C GLU A 251 10.04 -11.09 27.36
N ASP A 252 9.02 -11.78 26.83
CA ASP A 252 8.81 -13.22 27.04
C ASP A 252 10.02 -14.04 26.52
N ALA A 253 10.53 -13.70 25.33
CA ALA A 253 11.69 -14.36 24.74
C ALA A 253 13.01 -14.04 25.45
N ALA A 254 13.07 -13.01 26.29
CA ALA A 254 14.24 -12.66 27.08
C ALA A 254 14.16 -13.18 28.52
N ALA A 255 12.98 -13.49 29.05
CA ALA A 255 12.76 -13.85 30.45
C ALA A 255 13.52 -15.10 30.95
N ASP A 256 13.97 -15.97 30.03
CA ASP A 256 14.78 -17.17 30.37
C ASP A 256 16.28 -17.02 30.01
N LEU A 257 16.79 -15.79 29.88
CA LEU A 257 18.23 -15.49 29.71
C LEU A 257 18.87 -15.12 31.05
#